data_AF-A0A8T6H047-F1
#
_entry.id   AF-A0A8T6H047-F1
#
_cell.length_a   1.000
_cell.length_b   1.000
_cell.length_c   1.000
_cell.angle_alpha   90.00
_cell.angle_beta   90.00
_cell.angle_gamma   90.00
#
_symmetry.space_group_name_H-M   'P 1'
#
loop_
_entity.id
_entity.type
_entity.pdbx_description
1 polymer ?
#
loop_
_entity_poly.entity_id
_entity_poly.type
_entity_poly.pdbx_seq_one_letter_code
_entity_poly.pdbx_strand_id
1 'polypeptide(L)'
;MFRHYWQADAPTDTPQQIFNHLLDDQGEIVTQADSAPLSDSRRDTTAWDDTDEIMLGREFTLSLPPDLAPGEYQLVSGLYDRQTWQRLIAPDGADRLVIARIRVQARSP
;
A
#
# COMPACT_ATOMS: atom_id res chain seq x y z
N MET A 1 3.88 -1.78 -11.87
CA MET A 1 4.36 -0.64 -11.06
C MET A 1 3.22 0.34 -10.87
N PHE A 2 3.19 1.04 -9.74
CA PHE A 2 2.21 2.10 -9.48
C PHE A 2 2.73 3.05 -8.40
N ARG A 3 2.07 4.20 -8.23
CA ARG A 3 2.38 5.23 -7.24
C ARG A 3 1.09 5.68 -6.55
N HIS A 4 1.23 6.10 -5.31
CA HIS A 4 0.18 6.78 -4.56
C HIS A 4 0.37 8.28 -4.64
N TYR A 5 -0.72 9.02 -4.48
CA TYR A 5 -0.69 10.45 -4.18
C TYR A 5 -1.18 10.60 -2.75
N TRP A 6 -0.51 11.45 -1.99
CA TRP A 6 -0.77 11.63 -0.57
C TRP A 6 -1.20 13.06 -0.29
N GLN A 7 -2.17 13.19 0.58
CA GLN A 7 -2.56 14.43 1.25
C GLN A 7 -2.90 14.03 2.68
N ALA A 8 -2.37 14.77 3.66
CA ALA A 8 -2.70 14.54 5.05
C ALA A 8 -3.94 15.37 5.41
N ASP A 9 -4.97 14.73 5.96
CA ASP A 9 -6.14 15.47 6.47
C ASP A 9 -5.83 16.20 7.79
N ALA A 10 -4.83 15.71 8.53
CA ALA A 10 -4.31 16.30 9.76
C ALA A 10 -2.87 15.81 10.03
N PRO A 11 -2.06 16.59 10.78
CA PRO A 11 -0.74 16.14 11.23
C PRO A 11 -0.84 14.89 12.12
N THR A 12 0.23 14.08 12.12
CA THR A 12 0.36 12.88 12.94
C THR A 12 1.72 12.84 13.65
N ASP A 13 1.77 12.31 14.86
CA ASP A 13 3.03 12.01 15.58
C ASP A 13 3.53 10.59 15.31
N THR A 14 2.76 9.81 14.55
CA THR A 14 3.05 8.41 14.25
C THR A 14 3.84 8.32 12.94
N PRO A 15 5.03 7.70 12.93
CA PRO A 15 5.73 7.40 11.69
C PRO A 15 5.08 6.19 11.01
N GLN A 16 4.33 6.44 9.95
CA GLN A 16 3.53 5.45 9.25
C GLN A 16 4.26 4.93 8.01
N GLN A 17 4.06 3.65 7.73
CA GLN A 17 4.53 2.97 6.54
C GLN A 17 3.32 2.48 5.76
N ILE A 18 3.45 2.44 4.43
CA ILE A 18 2.43 1.84 3.56
C ILE A 18 2.82 0.40 3.26
N PHE A 19 1.83 -0.49 3.33
CA PHE A 19 1.90 -1.81 2.73
C PHE A 19 1.06 -1.85 1.46
N ASN A 20 1.52 -2.64 0.49
CA ASN A 20 0.76 -2.96 -0.71
C ASN A 20 0.78 -4.45 -0.92
N HIS A 21 -0.36 -5.12 -0.79
CA HIS A 21 -0.44 -6.57 -0.89
C HIS A 21 -1.28 -6.96 -2.09
N LEU A 22 -0.82 -7.97 -2.83
CA LEU A 22 -1.68 -8.73 -3.72
C LEU A 22 -2.23 -9.93 -2.96
N LEU A 23 -3.55 -10.04 -2.89
CA LEU A 23 -4.24 -11.12 -2.19
C LEU A 23 -4.92 -12.07 -3.17
N ASP A 24 -4.93 -13.36 -2.85
CA ASP A 24 -5.78 -14.34 -3.52
C ASP A 24 -7.24 -14.29 -3.03
N ASP A 25 -8.06 -15.23 -3.48
CA ASP A 25 -9.48 -15.32 -3.14
C ASP A 25 -9.74 -15.85 -1.71
N GLN A 26 -8.72 -16.43 -1.06
CA GLN A 26 -8.74 -16.74 0.37
C GLN A 26 -8.31 -15.54 1.25
N GLY A 27 -7.77 -14.49 0.63
CA GLY A 27 -7.26 -13.31 1.33
C GLY A 27 -5.82 -13.45 1.79
N GLU A 28 -5.11 -14.48 1.34
CA GLU A 28 -3.70 -14.73 1.65
C GLU A 28 -2.81 -13.85 0.77
N ILE A 29 -1.66 -13.45 1.32
CA ILE A 29 -0.71 -12.58 0.60
C ILE A 29 0.08 -13.41 -0.39
N VAL A 30 -0.11 -13.11 -1.68
CA VAL A 30 0.65 -13.69 -2.79
C VAL A 30 2.00 -12.99 -2.96
N THR A 31 1.99 -11.66 -2.90
CA THR A 31 3.18 -10.82 -2.99
C THR A 31 2.90 -9.47 -2.33
N GLN A 32 3.94 -8.80 -1.85
CA GLN A 32 3.82 -7.56 -1.09
C GLN A 32 4.98 -6.60 -1.34
N ALA A 33 4.73 -5.31 -1.10
CA ALA A 33 5.72 -4.25 -1.14
C ALA A 33 5.42 -3.21 -0.08
N ASP A 34 6.30 -3.15 0.91
CA ASP A 34 6.15 -2.35 2.12
C ASP A 34 7.27 -1.33 2.23
N SER A 35 6.91 -0.07 2.49
CA SER A 35 7.91 1.00 2.55
C SER A 35 7.34 2.28 3.15
N ALA A 36 8.21 3.28 3.38
CA ALA A 36 7.78 4.65 3.60
C ALA A 36 6.94 5.17 2.41
N PRO A 37 5.95 6.06 2.62
CA PRO A 37 5.11 6.57 1.54
C PRO A 37 5.86 7.38 0.47
N LEU A 38 6.86 8.16 0.88
CA LEU A 38 7.71 8.97 -0.01
C LEU A 38 9.05 8.28 -0.31
N SER A 39 9.71 8.73 -1.38
CA SER A 39 11.07 8.31 -1.72
C SER A 39 12.14 9.06 -0.93
N ASP A 40 11.84 10.28 -0.45
CA ASP A 40 12.76 11.05 0.38
C ASP A 40 12.77 10.47 1.80
N SER A 41 13.87 9.79 2.16
CA SER A 41 14.01 9.14 3.47
C SER A 41 14.11 10.10 4.65
N ARG A 42 14.28 11.41 4.40
CA ARG A 42 14.33 12.44 5.45
C ARG A 42 12.95 13.00 5.80
N ARG A 43 11.91 12.63 5.05
CA ARG A 43 10.55 13.12 5.23
C ARG A 43 9.58 11.96 5.43
N ASP A 44 9.34 11.60 6.69
CA ASP A 44 8.31 10.64 7.05
C ASP A 44 6.94 11.33 7.24
N THR A 45 5.91 10.55 7.61
CA THR A 45 4.54 11.05 7.78
C THR A 45 4.37 12.02 8.93
N THR A 46 5.32 12.10 9.87
CA THR A 46 5.26 13.07 10.97
C THR A 46 5.57 14.49 10.52
N ALA A 47 6.18 14.64 9.34
CA ALA A 47 6.48 15.91 8.71
C ALA A 47 5.41 16.34 7.68
N TRP A 48 4.20 15.75 7.74
CA TRP A 48 3.08 16.10 6.87
C TRP A 48 2.13 17.00 7.65
N ASP A 49 2.52 18.26 7.78
CA ASP A 49 1.83 19.29 8.57
C ASP A 49 0.98 20.26 7.73
N ASP A 50 1.23 20.32 6.41
CA ASP A 50 0.42 21.06 5.45
C ASP A 50 -0.69 20.17 4.86
N THR A 51 -1.94 20.48 5.21
CA THR A 51 -3.12 19.73 4.76
C THR A 51 -3.51 20.02 3.31
N ASP A 52 -2.97 21.08 2.69
CA ASP A 52 -3.21 21.42 1.29
C ASP A 52 -2.15 20.83 0.35
N GLU A 53 -1.07 20.25 0.90
CA GLU A 53 0.00 19.66 0.10
C GLU A 53 -0.40 18.30 -0.49
N ILE A 54 -0.27 18.18 -1.82
CA ILE A 54 -0.34 16.90 -2.52
C ILE A 54 1.08 16.42 -2.81
N MET A 55 1.46 15.31 -2.17
CA MET A 55 2.77 14.70 -2.31
C MET A 55 2.71 13.51 -3.28
N LEU A 56 3.66 13.45 -4.21
CA LEU A 56 3.85 12.29 -5.08
C LEU A 56 4.57 11.17 -4.31
N GLY A 57 3.91 10.04 -4.15
CA GLY A 57 4.47 8.87 -3.49
C GLY A 57 5.60 8.21 -4.28
N ARG A 58 6.34 7.33 -3.58
CA ARG A 58 7.32 6.46 -4.23
C ARG A 58 6.65 5.45 -5.15
N GLU A 59 7.45 4.90 -6.06
CA GLU A 59 7.03 3.79 -6.91
C GLU A 59 7.04 2.47 -6.14
N PHE A 60 5.99 1.69 -6.34
CA PHE A 60 5.88 0.33 -5.86
C PHE A 60 5.84 -0.65 -7.03
N THR A 61 6.63 -1.72 -6.88
CA THR A 61 6.66 -2.84 -7.80
C THR A 61 6.38 -4.11 -7.01
N LEU A 62 5.30 -4.80 -7.39
CA LEU A 62 4.98 -6.14 -6.91
C LEU A 62 5.46 -7.15 -7.94
N SER A 63 6.44 -7.95 -7.55
CA SER A 63 6.91 -9.07 -8.37
C SER A 63 5.94 -10.24 -8.20
N LEU A 64 5.31 -10.66 -9.29
CA LEU A 64 4.42 -11.82 -9.28
C LEU A 64 5.25 -13.11 -9.24
N PRO A 65 4.86 -14.12 -8.44
CA PRO A 65 5.45 -15.44 -8.52
C PRO A 65 5.34 -16.01 -9.95
N PRO A 66 6.39 -16.68 -10.47
CA PRO A 66 6.39 -17.20 -11.85
C PRO A 66 5.35 -18.31 -12.07
N ASP A 67 4.94 -18.97 -11.00
CA ASP A 67 3.94 -20.04 -10.93
C ASP A 67 2.56 -19.55 -10.46
N LEU A 68 2.35 -18.22 -10.42
CA LEU A 68 1.07 -17.66 -10.01
C LEU A 68 -0.07 -18.15 -10.91
N ALA A 69 -1.07 -18.78 -10.30
CA ALA A 69 -2.20 -19.34 -11.02
C ALA A 69 -3.01 -18.23 -11.72
N PRO A 70 -3.53 -18.47 -12.93
CA PRO A 70 -4.52 -17.59 -13.54
C PRO A 70 -5.75 -17.46 -12.63
N GLY A 71 -6.26 -16.24 -12.46
CA GLY A 71 -7.33 -15.98 -11.50
C GLY A 71 -7.56 -14.49 -11.26
N GLU A 72 -8.48 -14.20 -10.35
CA GLU A 72 -8.76 -12.85 -9.86
C GLU A 72 -8.04 -12.65 -8.52
N TYR A 73 -7.36 -11.52 -8.38
CA TYR A 73 -6.60 -11.15 -7.19
C TYR A 73 -6.99 -9.73 -6.76
N GLN A 74 -6.81 -9.40 -5.49
CA GLN A 74 -7.07 -8.06 -4.96
C GLN A 74 -5.76 -7.36 -4.64
N LEU A 75 -5.52 -6.20 -5.27
CA LEU A 75 -4.48 -5.29 -4.82
C LEU A 75 -5.07 -4.43 -3.71
N VAL A 76 -4.49 -4.51 -2.53
CA VAL A 76 -4.88 -3.73 -1.36
C VAL A 76 -3.72 -2.87 -0.87
N SER A 77 -4.04 -1.72 -0.30
CA SER A 77 -3.08 -0.86 0.38
C SER A 77 -3.61 -0.44 1.74
N GLY A 78 -2.71 -0.23 2.69
CA GLY A 78 -3.05 0.33 3.98
C GLY A 78 -1.81 0.85 4.69
N LEU A 79 -2.02 1.43 5.86
CA LEU A 79 -0.96 2.03 6.65
C LEU A 79 -0.75 1.23 7.93
N TYR A 80 0.49 1.22 8.41
CA TYR A 80 0.85 0.69 9.72
C TYR A 80 1.84 1.61 10.41
N ASP A 81 1.81 1.61 11.74
CA ASP A 81 2.82 2.29 12.54
C ASP A 81 4.15 1.52 12.44
N ARG A 82 5.20 2.23 12.00
CA ARG A 82 6.54 1.67 11.80
C ARG A 82 7.17 1.11 13.10
N GLN A 83 6.80 1.66 14.25
CA GLN A 83 7.36 1.27 15.53
C GLN A 83 6.67 0.02 16.09
N THR A 84 5.34 0.02 16.09
CA THR A 84 4.54 -1.04 16.70
C THR A 84 4.13 -2.15 15.72
N TRP A 85 4.28 -1.91 14.42
CA TRP A 85 3.80 -2.78 13.33
C TRP A 85 2.28 -2.97 13.32
N GLN A 86 1.55 -2.17 14.09
CA GLN A 86 0.10 -2.23 14.14
C GLN A 86 -0.50 -1.53 12.92
N ARG A 87 -1.48 -2.19 12.31
CA ARG A 87 -2.25 -1.60 11.21
C ARG A 87 -3.11 -0.47 11.73
N LEU A 88 -3.16 0.62 10.96
CA LEU A 88 -4.09 1.69 11.24
C LEU A 88 -5.49 1.29 10.79
N ILE A 89 -6.46 1.66 11.61
CA ILE A 89 -7.87 1.39 11.37
C ILE A 89 -8.52 2.70 10.92
N ALA A 90 -9.09 2.69 9.72
CA ALA A 90 -9.87 3.79 9.20
C ALA A 90 -11.18 3.96 9.99
N PRO A 91 -11.85 5.13 9.89
CA PRO A 91 -13.09 5.39 10.64
C PRO A 91 -14.22 4.38 10.38
N ASP A 92 -14.22 3.70 9.23
CA ASP A 92 -15.17 2.66 8.86
C ASP A 92 -14.81 1.26 9.42
N GLY A 93 -13.70 1.16 10.16
CA GLY A 93 -13.19 -0.09 10.73
C GLY A 93 -12.27 -0.88 9.79
N ALA A 94 -12.03 -0.42 8.56
CA ALA A 94 -11.13 -1.09 7.63
C ALA A 94 -9.66 -0.83 7.97
N ASP A 95 -8.80 -1.83 7.82
CA ASP A 95 -7.35 -1.71 7.98
C ASP A 95 -6.61 -1.51 6.63
N ARG A 96 -7.37 -1.54 5.53
CA ARG A 96 -6.89 -1.47 4.15
C ARG A 96 -7.98 -1.07 3.18
N LEU A 97 -7.58 -0.52 2.05
CA LEU A 97 -8.41 -0.21 0.90
C LEU A 97 -8.13 -1.19 -0.23
N VAL A 98 -9.18 -1.61 -0.95
CA VAL A 98 -9.03 -2.33 -2.23
C VAL A 98 -8.76 -1.30 -3.32
N ILE A 99 -7.55 -1.30 -3.85
CA ILE A 99 -7.11 -0.38 -4.90
C ILE A 99 -7.57 -0.85 -6.28
N ALA A 100 -7.45 -2.16 -6.53
CA ALA A 100 -7.84 -2.76 -7.79
C ALA A 100 -8.14 -4.26 -7.66
N ARG A 101 -8.94 -4.77 -8.59
CA ARG A 101 -9.01 -6.21 -8.87
C ARG A 101 -8.14 -6.49 -10.09
N ILE A 102 -7.24 -7.47 -9.96
CA ILE A 102 -6.26 -7.82 -10.98
C ILE A 102 -6.58 -9.22 -11.50
N ARG A 103 -6.79 -9.33 -12.81
CA ARG A 103 -6.93 -10.62 -13.49
C ARG A 103 -5.57 -11.08 -14.01
N VAL A 104 -5.09 -12.20 -13.50
CA VAL A 104 -3.91 -12.89 -14.04
C VAL A 104 -4.38 -13.89 -15.08
N GLN A 105 -3.76 -13.86 -16.25
CA GLN A 105 -4.03 -14.79 -17.33
C GLN A 105 -2.82 -15.70 -17.55
N ALA A 106 -3.07 -16.93 -18.01
CA ALA A 106 -1.99 -17.78 -18.48
C ALA A 106 -1.25 -17.07 -19.61
N ARG A 107 0.08 -17.22 -19.63
CA ARG A 107 0.87 -16.70 -20.74
C ARG A 107 0.46 -17.44 -22.01
N SER A 108 -0.08 -16.70 -22.99
CA SER A 108 -0.32 -17.25 -24.32
C SER A 108 1.00 -17.72 -24.94
N PRO A 109 1.01 -18.86 -25.66
CA PRO A 109 2.21 -19.38 -26.33
C PRO A 109 2.72 -18.44 -27.43
#